data_AF-A0A7C8AYL5-F1
#
_entry.id   AF-A0A7C8AYL5-F1
#
_cell.length_a   1.000
_cell.length_b   1.000
_cell.length_c   1.000
_cell.angle_alpha   90.00
_cell.angle_beta   90.00
_cell.angle_gamma   90.00
#
_symmetry.space_group_name_H-M   'P 1'
#
loop_
_entity.id
_entity.type
_entity.pdbx_description
1 polymer ?
#
loop_
_entity_poly.entity_id
_entity_poly.type
_entity_poly.pdbx_seq_one_letter_code
_entity_poly.pdbx_strand_id
1 'polypeptide(L)'
;MRILSPFIAVLALIAVALAAAQVAGGQALVGIILPYLAFALFLGGFAYRVLHWAKSPVPFRIPTTCGQANSLPWIKQNKIDCPSTKLGVIARMILEVFLFRSLFRNTKAEIHEGPKLVYGSSKFLWLFALLFHYCFLVIVLRHMRLFMDPVPGFVAALEFGDGFMQIGAPVFYQTDAIFLGALAFLFLRRVVLPNIRYISLPADYFPLLLIFGIGLTGILMRYVFRADVVAIKQLTHGLATFTPAILAGQISPIFFIHVFLVCALLIYFPFSKLMHMAGVFMSPTRNMINNSRMVRHINPWNDPNIKPHSYASYEDEFREFMVGADIPVEKELPAQPAAE
;
A
#
# COMPACT_ATOMS: atom_id res chain seq x y z
N MET A 1 22.67 2.83 -13.73
CA MET A 1 22.01 1.63 -13.14
C MET A 1 21.14 2.07 -11.97
N ARG A 2 19.80 2.06 -12.10
CA ARG A 2 18.87 2.59 -11.07
C ARG A 2 18.81 1.75 -9.77
N ILE A 3 19.38 0.55 -9.77
CA ILE A 3 19.43 -0.38 -8.63
C ILE A 3 20.68 -0.23 -7.76
N LEU A 4 21.76 0.34 -8.31
CA LEU A 4 23.04 0.40 -7.61
C LEU A 4 22.96 1.36 -6.41
N SER A 5 22.36 2.53 -6.58
CA SER A 5 22.20 3.50 -5.48
C SER A 5 21.37 2.96 -4.30
N PRO A 6 20.18 2.33 -4.47
CA PRO A 6 19.44 1.79 -3.35
C PRO A 6 20.16 0.59 -2.70
N PHE A 7 20.91 -0.21 -3.46
CA PHE A 7 21.72 -1.28 -2.90
C PHE A 7 22.86 -0.74 -2.02
N ILE A 8 23.62 0.23 -2.53
CA ILE A 8 24.67 0.91 -1.76
C ILE A 8 24.07 1.58 -0.52
N ALA A 9 22.90 2.20 -0.62
CA ALA A 9 22.23 2.81 0.51
C ALA A 9 21.92 1.79 1.62
N VAL A 10 21.42 0.60 1.28
CA VAL A 10 21.16 -0.45 2.28
C VAL A 10 22.46 -0.96 2.91
N LEU A 11 23.52 -1.16 2.11
CA LEU A 11 24.84 -1.53 2.65
C LEU A 11 25.41 -0.45 3.57
N ALA A 12 25.24 0.82 3.22
CA ALA A 12 25.64 1.94 4.05
C ALA A 12 24.85 1.97 5.37
N LEU A 13 23.54 1.73 5.35
CA LEU A 13 22.73 1.61 6.57
C LEU A 13 23.23 0.46 7.48
N ILE A 14 23.60 -0.69 6.90
CA ILE A 14 24.18 -1.81 7.66
C ILE A 14 25.53 -1.42 8.27
N ALA A 15 26.41 -0.78 7.50
CA ALA A 15 27.72 -0.34 7.97
C ALA A 15 27.60 0.71 9.09
N VAL A 16 26.70 1.68 8.94
CA VAL A 16 26.39 2.68 9.97
C VAL A 16 25.86 2.01 11.23
N ALA A 17 24.95 1.05 11.10
CA ALA A 17 24.41 0.34 12.25
C ALA A 17 25.49 -0.47 12.99
N LEU A 18 26.38 -1.12 12.25
CA LEU A 18 27.51 -1.87 12.83
C LEU A 18 28.48 -0.93 13.56
N ALA A 19 28.84 0.20 12.95
CA ALA A 19 29.71 1.19 13.57
C ALA A 19 29.06 1.79 14.83
N ALA A 20 27.78 2.17 14.75
CA ALA A 20 27.03 2.71 15.88
C ALA A 20 26.95 1.72 17.06
N ALA A 21 26.82 0.42 16.80
CA ALA A 21 26.79 -0.60 17.85
C ALA A 21 28.12 -0.77 18.60
N GLN A 22 29.24 -0.31 18.03
CA GLN A 22 30.60 -0.48 18.57
C GLN A 22 31.09 0.75 19.35
N VAL A 23 30.46 1.92 19.19
CA VAL A 23 30.86 3.15 19.88
C VAL A 23 30.24 3.21 21.28
N ALA A 24 30.95 3.82 22.23
CA ALA A 24 30.45 4.04 23.58
C ALA A 24 29.09 4.78 23.57
N GLY A 25 28.09 4.20 24.23
CA GLY A 25 26.71 4.73 24.25
C GLY A 25 25.89 4.48 22.98
N GLY A 26 26.50 4.00 21.89
CA GLY A 26 25.81 3.82 20.61
C GLY A 26 24.75 2.72 20.61
N GLN A 27 24.90 1.69 21.46
CA GLN A 27 23.85 0.68 21.69
C GLN A 27 22.58 1.29 22.30
N ALA A 28 22.70 2.25 23.22
CA ALA A 28 21.53 2.95 23.78
C ALA A 28 20.90 3.89 22.73
N LEU A 29 21.72 4.56 21.92
CA LEU A 29 21.23 5.38 20.81
C LEU A 29 20.40 4.55 19.82
N VAL A 30 20.92 3.40 19.37
CA VAL A 30 20.26 2.55 18.37
C VAL A 30 19.15 1.69 18.97
N GLY A 31 19.31 1.19 20.18
CA GLY A 31 18.38 0.27 20.83
C GLY A 31 17.26 0.94 21.61
N ILE A 32 17.39 2.23 21.96
CA ILE A 32 16.39 2.96 22.76
C ILE A 32 15.91 4.21 22.05
N ILE A 33 16.81 5.17 21.79
CA ILE A 33 16.43 6.50 21.31
C ILE A 33 15.86 6.43 19.89
N LEU A 34 16.57 5.73 18.99
CA LEU A 34 16.19 5.61 17.59
C LEU A 34 14.82 4.92 17.40
N PRO A 35 14.48 3.82 18.10
CA PRO A 35 13.14 3.23 18.06
C PRO A 35 12.02 4.20 18.41
N TYR A 36 12.16 4.99 19.48
CA TYR A 36 11.14 5.99 19.85
C TYR A 36 11.00 7.06 18.77
N LEU A 37 12.12 7.59 18.26
CA LEU A 37 12.11 8.58 17.17
C LEU A 37 11.47 8.01 15.91
N ALA A 38 11.85 6.79 15.52
CA ALA A 38 11.34 6.11 14.34
C ALA A 38 9.83 5.86 14.45
N PHE A 39 9.37 5.44 15.64
CA PHE A 39 7.95 5.23 15.91
C PHE A 39 7.15 6.54 15.87
N ALA A 40 7.67 7.62 16.47
CA ALA A 40 7.04 8.93 16.43
C ALA A 40 6.92 9.48 14.99
N LEU A 41 8.00 9.38 14.20
CA LEU A 41 8.01 9.78 12.79
C LEU A 41 7.08 8.91 11.94
N PHE A 42 7.06 7.60 12.18
CA PHE A 42 6.15 6.67 11.51
C PHE A 42 4.69 7.03 11.78
N LEU A 43 4.28 7.10 13.05
CA LEU A 43 2.90 7.40 13.41
C LEU A 43 2.47 8.80 12.97
N GLY A 44 3.31 9.81 13.26
CA GLY A 44 3.04 11.19 12.88
C GLY A 44 2.93 11.37 11.37
N GLY A 45 3.88 10.81 10.61
CA GLY A 45 3.88 10.87 9.14
C GLY A 45 2.72 10.08 8.52
N PHE A 46 2.39 8.90 9.08
CA PHE A 46 1.27 8.09 8.62
C PHE A 46 -0.06 8.82 8.84
N ALA A 47 -0.28 9.34 10.05
CA ALA A 47 -1.48 10.11 10.40
C ALA A 47 -1.60 11.37 9.52
N TYR A 48 -0.52 12.13 9.38
CA TYR A 48 -0.48 13.31 8.52
C TYR A 48 -0.92 12.98 7.09
N ARG A 49 -0.38 11.91 6.50
CA ARG A 49 -0.67 11.53 5.12
C ARG A 49 -2.10 11.05 4.95
N VAL A 50 -2.63 10.27 5.89
CA VAL A 50 -4.03 9.83 5.89
C VAL A 50 -4.98 11.02 6.03
N LEU A 51 -4.72 11.92 6.97
CA LEU A 51 -5.53 13.13 7.17
C LEU A 51 -5.47 14.06 5.95
N HIS A 52 -4.31 14.17 5.30
CA HIS A 52 -4.17 14.92 4.07
C HIS A 52 -5.04 14.35 2.95
N TRP A 53 -5.02 13.02 2.74
CA TRP A 53 -5.88 12.38 1.74
C TRP A 53 -7.36 12.44 2.08
N ALA A 54 -7.72 12.35 3.37
CA ALA A 54 -9.11 12.47 3.81
C ALA A 54 -9.69 13.86 3.54
N LYS A 55 -8.85 14.91 3.49
CA LYS A 55 -9.23 16.27 3.12
C LYS A 55 -9.34 16.50 1.61
N SER A 56 -8.85 15.56 0.79
CA SER A 56 -8.89 15.72 -0.67
C SER A 56 -10.34 15.71 -1.17
N PRO A 57 -10.77 16.73 -1.92
CA PRO A 57 -12.12 16.77 -2.46
C PRO A 57 -12.33 15.65 -3.49
N VAL A 58 -13.51 15.04 -3.45
CA VAL A 58 -13.93 14.04 -4.44
C VAL A 58 -15.24 14.48 -5.09
N PRO A 59 -15.18 15.36 -6.11
CA PRO A 59 -16.36 16.00 -6.68
C PRO A 59 -17.26 15.03 -7.46
N PHE A 60 -16.69 13.91 -7.94
CA PHE A 60 -17.38 12.95 -8.78
C PHE A 60 -17.27 11.53 -8.25
N ARG A 61 -18.33 10.74 -8.49
CA ARG A 61 -18.27 9.29 -8.30
C ARG A 61 -17.56 8.64 -9.46
N ILE A 62 -16.32 8.22 -9.22
CA ILE A 62 -15.43 7.61 -10.22
C ILE A 62 -15.03 6.15 -9.87
N PRO A 63 -15.95 5.27 -9.44
CA PRO A 63 -15.58 3.90 -9.15
C PRO A 63 -15.08 3.19 -10.42
N THR A 64 -13.95 2.50 -10.34
CA THR A 64 -13.48 1.64 -11.43
C THR A 64 -14.48 0.52 -11.66
N THR A 65 -14.90 0.33 -12.90
CA THR A 65 -15.85 -0.71 -13.32
C THR A 65 -15.15 -1.71 -14.24
N CYS A 66 -14.94 -2.93 -13.76
CA CYS A 66 -14.35 -4.02 -14.54
C CYS A 66 -15.41 -5.10 -14.83
N GLY A 67 -16.52 -4.71 -15.45
CA GLY A 67 -17.66 -5.59 -15.69
C GLY A 67 -18.93 -4.83 -16.05
N GLN A 68 -20.01 -5.57 -16.27
CA GLN A 68 -21.29 -5.03 -16.75
C GLN A 68 -22.08 -4.35 -15.63
N ALA A 69 -22.68 -3.20 -15.97
CA ALA A 69 -23.43 -2.34 -15.05
C ALA A 69 -24.89 -2.82 -14.87
N ASN A 70 -25.53 -2.36 -13.79
CA ASN A 70 -26.89 -2.77 -13.39
C ASN A 70 -28.00 -2.31 -14.37
N SER A 71 -27.72 -1.38 -15.27
CA SER A 71 -28.75 -0.72 -16.10
C SER A 71 -29.41 -1.62 -17.14
N LEU A 72 -28.84 -2.80 -17.44
CA LEU A 72 -29.32 -3.69 -18.50
C LEU A 72 -29.80 -5.01 -17.89
N PRO A 73 -31.13 -5.24 -17.73
CA PRO A 73 -31.65 -6.41 -17.02
C PRO A 73 -31.35 -7.75 -17.71
N TRP A 74 -31.08 -7.74 -19.02
CA TRP A 74 -30.71 -8.94 -19.79
C TRP A 74 -29.22 -9.30 -19.70
N ILE A 75 -28.38 -8.49 -19.04
CA ILE A 75 -26.95 -8.77 -18.85
C ILE A 75 -26.68 -8.97 -17.36
N LYS A 76 -26.12 -10.13 -17.00
CA LYS A 76 -25.76 -10.43 -15.61
C LYS A 76 -24.77 -9.39 -15.07
N GLN A 77 -25.21 -8.60 -14.10
CA GLN A 77 -24.36 -7.62 -13.42
C GLN A 77 -23.23 -8.32 -12.66
N ASN A 78 -22.04 -7.75 -12.73
CA ASN A 78 -20.95 -8.12 -11.83
C ASN A 78 -20.99 -7.26 -10.56
N LYS A 79 -21.58 -7.78 -9.48
CA LYS A 79 -21.82 -7.04 -8.23
C LYS A 79 -20.55 -6.63 -7.47
N ILE A 80 -19.40 -7.22 -7.79
CA ILE A 80 -18.11 -6.95 -7.13
C ILE A 80 -17.25 -6.03 -8.00
N ASP A 81 -17.21 -6.27 -9.31
CA ASP A 81 -16.45 -5.44 -10.25
C ASP A 81 -17.18 -4.20 -10.73
N CYS A 82 -18.48 -4.12 -10.50
CA CYS A 82 -19.30 -2.95 -10.77
C CYS A 82 -20.33 -2.81 -9.64
N PRO A 83 -19.89 -2.51 -8.41
CA PRO A 83 -20.75 -2.55 -7.24
C PRO A 83 -21.78 -1.42 -7.27
N SER A 84 -23.06 -1.76 -7.39
CA SER A 84 -24.19 -0.82 -7.35
C SER A 84 -24.73 -0.58 -5.93
N THR A 85 -24.22 -1.32 -4.93
CA THR A 85 -24.64 -1.25 -3.52
C THR A 85 -23.44 -1.11 -2.58
N LYS A 86 -23.68 -0.61 -1.36
CA LYS A 86 -22.65 -0.54 -0.29
C LYS A 86 -22.03 -1.91 0.01
N LEU A 87 -22.85 -2.96 0.10
CA LEU A 87 -22.36 -4.33 0.34
C LEU A 87 -21.44 -4.82 -0.78
N GLY A 88 -21.73 -4.51 -2.04
CA GLY A 88 -20.84 -4.84 -3.15
C GLY A 88 -19.48 -4.17 -3.05
N VAL A 89 -19.43 -2.91 -2.59
CA VAL A 89 -18.18 -2.19 -2.32
C VAL A 89 -17.40 -2.84 -1.18
N ILE A 90 -18.07 -3.17 -0.07
CA ILE A 90 -17.43 -3.84 1.08
C ILE A 90 -16.83 -5.18 0.63
N ALA A 91 -17.60 -6.00 -0.11
CA ALA A 91 -17.12 -7.26 -0.65
C ALA A 91 -15.92 -7.09 -1.59
N ARG A 92 -15.96 -6.09 -2.48
CA ARG A 92 -14.81 -5.71 -3.31
C ARG A 92 -13.60 -5.38 -2.43
N MET A 93 -13.74 -4.50 -1.45
CA MET A 93 -12.63 -4.05 -0.62
C MET A 93 -12.00 -5.20 0.18
N ILE A 94 -12.81 -6.12 0.72
CA ILE A 94 -12.32 -7.34 1.39
C ILE A 94 -11.48 -8.17 0.40
N LEU A 95 -11.98 -8.43 -0.81
CA LEU A 95 -11.26 -9.22 -1.80
C LEU A 95 -10.01 -8.51 -2.33
N GLU A 96 -10.03 -7.18 -2.41
CA GLU A 96 -8.87 -6.39 -2.81
C GLU A 96 -7.78 -6.37 -1.74
N VAL A 97 -8.14 -6.28 -0.45
CA VAL A 97 -7.17 -6.23 0.66
C VAL A 97 -6.60 -7.60 0.97
N PHE A 98 -7.45 -8.62 1.08
CA PHE A 98 -7.03 -9.96 1.51
C PHE A 98 -6.59 -10.86 0.36
N LEU A 99 -7.15 -10.70 -0.84
CA LEU A 99 -6.86 -11.60 -1.95
C LEU A 99 -6.25 -10.91 -3.16
N PHE A 100 -5.89 -9.62 -3.09
CA PHE A 100 -5.35 -8.84 -4.22
C PHE A 100 -6.10 -9.11 -5.53
N ARG A 101 -7.44 -9.17 -5.46
CA ARG A 101 -8.26 -9.73 -6.53
C ARG A 101 -8.03 -9.04 -7.88
N SER A 102 -7.83 -7.72 -7.91
CA SER A 102 -7.49 -6.99 -9.14
C SER A 102 -6.20 -7.47 -9.79
N LEU A 103 -5.20 -7.88 -9.01
CA LEU A 103 -3.92 -8.41 -9.50
C LEU A 103 -4.06 -9.80 -10.14
N PHE A 104 -5.08 -10.56 -9.75
CA PHE A 104 -5.37 -11.87 -10.31
C PHE A 104 -6.00 -11.81 -11.72
N ARG A 105 -6.36 -10.64 -12.26
CA ARG A 105 -7.16 -10.56 -13.50
C ARG A 105 -6.59 -9.57 -14.51
N ASN A 106 -6.53 -9.98 -15.78
CA ASN A 106 -6.30 -9.14 -16.96
C ASN A 106 -5.13 -8.15 -16.84
N THR A 107 -4.06 -8.54 -16.16
CA THR A 107 -2.85 -7.73 -15.94
C THR A 107 -1.78 -7.93 -17.00
N LYS A 108 -1.95 -8.88 -17.92
CA LYS A 108 -1.02 -9.17 -19.01
C LYS A 108 -1.75 -9.00 -20.33
N ALA A 109 -1.18 -8.26 -21.27
CA ALA A 109 -1.69 -8.19 -22.64
C ALA A 109 -0.66 -8.87 -23.54
N GLU A 110 -1.08 -9.85 -24.34
CA GLU A 110 -0.24 -10.63 -25.24
C GLU A 110 -0.87 -10.65 -26.62
N ILE A 111 -0.06 -10.43 -27.65
CA ILE A 111 -0.49 -10.59 -29.03
C ILE A 111 -0.13 -12.02 -29.43
N HIS A 112 -1.14 -12.82 -29.73
CA HIS A 112 -0.97 -14.15 -30.32
C HIS A 112 -1.16 -14.07 -31.83
N GLU A 113 -0.62 -15.03 -32.58
CA GLU A 113 -0.61 -15.10 -34.06
C GLU A 113 -1.74 -14.31 -34.74
N GLY A 114 -1.36 -13.20 -35.39
CA GLY A 114 -2.26 -12.20 -35.99
C GLY A 114 -2.53 -10.98 -35.09
N PRO A 115 -3.51 -10.11 -35.43
CA PRO A 115 -3.85 -8.92 -34.64
C PRO A 115 -4.76 -9.25 -33.44
N LYS A 116 -4.55 -10.40 -32.77
CA LYS A 116 -5.40 -10.85 -31.66
C LYS A 116 -4.75 -10.53 -30.31
N LEU A 117 -5.24 -9.46 -29.70
CA LEU A 117 -4.85 -9.06 -28.36
C LEU A 117 -5.59 -9.92 -27.31
N VAL A 118 -4.84 -10.73 -26.58
CA VAL A 118 -5.34 -11.58 -25.49
C VAL A 118 -4.91 -10.98 -24.16
N TYR A 119 -5.86 -10.85 -23.23
CA TYR A 119 -5.56 -10.40 -21.87
C TYR A 119 -5.46 -11.61 -20.92
N GLY A 120 -4.27 -11.83 -20.37
CA GLY A 120 -3.97 -12.86 -19.39
C GLY A 120 -3.84 -12.33 -17.96
N SER A 121 -3.71 -13.25 -17.01
CA SER A 121 -3.48 -12.97 -15.59
C SER A 121 -2.03 -13.24 -15.19
N SER A 122 -1.44 -12.34 -14.41
CA SER A 122 -0.13 -12.55 -13.78
C SER A 122 -0.23 -13.41 -12.51
N LYS A 123 -0.65 -14.68 -12.64
CA LYS A 123 -0.90 -15.59 -11.51
C LYS A 123 0.29 -15.72 -10.55
N PHE A 124 1.51 -15.80 -11.07
CA PHE A 124 2.72 -15.86 -10.23
C PHE A 124 2.96 -14.57 -9.45
N LEU A 125 2.78 -13.40 -10.09
CA LEU A 125 2.89 -12.12 -9.39
C LEU A 125 1.86 -12.04 -8.27
N TRP A 126 0.62 -12.48 -8.54
CA TRP A 126 -0.42 -12.55 -7.52
C TRP A 126 -0.03 -13.46 -6.36
N LEU A 127 0.39 -14.70 -6.64
CA LEU A 127 0.76 -15.69 -5.63
C LEU A 127 1.91 -15.19 -4.75
N PHE A 128 3.04 -14.78 -5.35
CA PHE A 128 4.20 -14.34 -4.59
C PHE A 128 3.98 -12.99 -3.89
N ALA A 129 3.15 -12.10 -4.44
CA ALA A 129 2.73 -10.91 -3.70
C ALA A 129 1.91 -11.29 -2.46
N LEU A 130 0.98 -12.24 -2.58
CA LEU A 130 0.15 -12.71 -1.47
C LEU A 130 1.01 -13.38 -0.40
N LEU A 131 1.86 -14.34 -0.79
CA LEU A 131 2.79 -15.03 0.11
C LEU A 131 3.68 -14.05 0.86
N PHE A 132 4.26 -13.05 0.17
CA PHE A 132 5.05 -12.01 0.81
C PHE A 132 4.26 -11.26 1.89
N HIS A 133 3.05 -10.77 1.59
CA HIS A 133 2.28 -9.97 2.54
C HIS A 133 1.77 -10.78 3.73
N TYR A 134 1.28 -12.00 3.51
CA TYR A 134 0.82 -12.85 4.61
C TYR A 134 1.96 -13.31 5.50
N CYS A 135 3.11 -13.70 4.93
CA CYS A 135 4.28 -14.05 5.76
C CYS A 135 4.79 -12.81 6.51
N PHE A 136 4.86 -11.65 5.86
CA PHE A 136 5.24 -10.41 6.54
C PHE A 136 4.29 -10.08 7.70
N LEU A 137 2.97 -10.21 7.49
CA LEU A 137 1.96 -10.00 8.53
C LEU A 137 2.14 -10.98 9.70
N VAL A 138 2.28 -12.29 9.42
CA VAL A 138 2.48 -13.30 10.47
C VAL A 138 3.78 -13.05 11.23
N ILE A 139 4.86 -12.70 10.55
CA ILE A 139 6.13 -12.32 11.17
C ILE A 139 5.92 -11.13 12.11
N VAL A 140 5.27 -10.05 11.65
CA VAL A 140 4.97 -8.87 12.49
C VAL A 140 4.11 -9.23 13.70
N LEU A 141 3.04 -10.02 13.52
CA LEU A 141 2.19 -10.47 14.61
C LEU A 141 2.96 -11.33 15.63
N ARG A 142 3.86 -12.19 15.15
CA ARG A 142 4.74 -12.98 16.02
C ARG A 142 5.70 -12.09 16.80
N HIS A 143 6.22 -11.02 16.21
CA HIS A 143 7.10 -10.09 16.92
C HIS A 143 6.43 -9.47 18.15
N MET A 144 5.10 -9.40 18.22
CA MET A 144 4.37 -8.92 19.41
C MET A 144 4.74 -9.68 20.69
N ARG A 145 5.17 -10.94 20.60
CA ARG A 145 5.66 -11.72 21.77
C ARG A 145 6.81 -11.05 22.52
N LEU A 146 7.59 -10.23 21.82
CA LEU A 146 8.75 -9.54 22.39
C LEU A 146 8.33 -8.27 23.14
N PHE A 147 7.15 -7.72 22.84
CA PHE A 147 6.68 -6.45 23.39
C PHE A 147 5.62 -6.63 24.49
N MET A 148 5.07 -7.84 24.65
CA MET A 148 3.93 -8.10 25.55
C MET A 148 4.23 -9.20 26.55
N ASP A 149 3.84 -8.98 27.80
CA ASP A 149 3.81 -9.97 28.87
C ASP A 149 2.54 -9.79 29.73
N PRO A 150 1.59 -10.75 29.74
CA PRO A 150 1.63 -12.06 29.08
C PRO A 150 1.50 -12.00 27.55
N VAL A 151 2.02 -13.03 26.87
CA VAL A 151 1.91 -13.16 25.41
C VAL A 151 0.46 -13.50 25.02
N PRO A 152 -0.17 -12.77 24.07
CA PRO A 152 -1.54 -13.06 23.64
C PRO A 152 -1.68 -14.48 23.04
N GLY A 153 -2.78 -15.17 23.36
CA GLY A 153 -3.01 -16.56 22.93
C GLY A 153 -3.01 -16.76 21.41
N PHE A 154 -3.45 -15.78 20.62
CA PHE A 154 -3.40 -15.87 19.16
C PHE A 154 -1.96 -15.92 18.61
N VAL A 155 -1.00 -15.29 19.30
CA VAL A 155 0.41 -15.33 18.91
C VAL A 155 0.96 -16.73 19.09
N ALA A 156 0.64 -17.39 20.21
CA ALA A 156 1.03 -18.78 20.45
C ALA A 156 0.45 -19.74 19.39
N ALA A 157 -0.80 -19.53 18.98
CA ALA A 157 -1.42 -20.32 17.91
C ALA A 157 -0.71 -20.13 16.55
N LEU A 158 -0.31 -18.91 16.21
CA LEU A 158 0.45 -18.62 14.99
C LEU A 158 1.84 -19.28 15.02
N GLU A 159 2.54 -19.23 16.15
CA GLU A 159 3.85 -19.86 16.31
C GLU A 159 3.79 -21.38 16.18
N PHE A 160 2.76 -22.00 16.76
CA PHE A 160 2.53 -23.43 16.64
C PHE A 160 2.30 -23.85 15.19
N GLY A 161 1.43 -23.15 14.46
CA GLY A 161 1.16 -23.45 13.05
C GLY A 161 2.39 -23.26 12.17
N ASP A 162 3.17 -22.21 12.40
CA ASP A 162 4.34 -21.90 11.58
C ASP A 162 5.53 -22.85 11.85
N GLY A 163 5.72 -23.23 13.11
CA GLY A 163 6.73 -24.20 13.55
C GLY A 163 6.29 -25.66 13.45
N PHE A 164 5.12 -25.96 12.86
CA PHE A 164 4.51 -27.29 12.88
C PHE A 164 5.40 -28.40 12.31
N MET A 165 6.24 -28.08 11.33
CA MET A 165 7.17 -29.04 10.73
C MET A 165 8.28 -29.49 11.69
N GLN A 166 8.52 -28.78 12.79
CA GLN A 166 9.54 -29.08 13.81
C GLN A 166 10.95 -29.36 13.24
N ILE A 167 11.29 -28.72 12.12
CA ILE A 167 12.58 -28.89 11.45
C ILE A 167 13.63 -28.05 12.17
N GLY A 168 14.73 -28.67 12.60
CA GLY A 168 15.89 -28.00 13.18
C GLY A 168 15.77 -27.59 14.65
N ALA A 169 16.89 -27.18 15.25
CA ALA A 169 16.97 -26.67 16.61
C ALA A 169 17.78 -25.35 16.64
N PRO A 170 17.15 -24.18 16.83
CA PRO A 170 15.73 -23.94 17.13
C PRO A 170 14.80 -24.24 15.95
N VAL A 171 13.51 -24.47 16.23
CA VAL A 171 12.49 -24.79 15.22
C VAL A 171 12.48 -23.75 14.11
N PHE A 172 12.58 -24.24 12.87
CA PHE A 172 12.51 -23.45 11.66
C PHE A 172 11.07 -22.99 11.39
N TYR A 173 10.89 -21.71 11.15
CA TYR A 173 9.59 -21.15 10.78
C TYR A 173 9.44 -21.12 9.26
N GLN A 174 8.36 -21.71 8.77
CA GLN A 174 8.08 -21.78 7.33
C GLN A 174 7.87 -20.39 6.73
N THR A 175 7.26 -19.47 7.48
CA THR A 175 7.05 -18.09 7.04
C THR A 175 8.36 -17.39 6.71
N ASP A 176 9.46 -17.67 7.41
CA ASP A 176 10.76 -17.04 7.17
C ASP A 176 11.32 -17.43 5.79
N ALA A 177 11.26 -18.73 5.42
CA ALA A 177 11.65 -19.21 4.10
C ALA A 177 10.74 -18.67 3.00
N ILE A 178 9.41 -18.77 3.19
CA ILE A 178 8.43 -18.33 2.19
C ILE A 178 8.55 -16.81 1.98
N PHE A 179 8.76 -16.05 3.04
CA PHE A 179 8.96 -14.61 3.00
C PHE A 179 10.18 -14.23 2.15
N LEU A 180 11.35 -14.80 2.42
CA LEU A 180 12.55 -14.51 1.64
C LEU A 180 12.43 -14.99 0.19
N GLY A 181 11.86 -16.18 -0.04
CA GLY A 181 11.62 -16.72 -1.38
C GLY A 181 10.68 -15.84 -2.21
N ALA A 182 9.57 -15.40 -1.61
CA ALA A 182 8.62 -14.51 -2.27
C ALA A 182 9.23 -13.13 -2.54
N LEU A 183 9.98 -12.58 -1.59
CA LEU A 183 10.66 -11.30 -1.76
C LEU A 183 11.73 -11.37 -2.86
N ALA A 184 12.53 -12.44 -2.88
CA ALA A 184 13.51 -12.70 -3.92
C ALA A 184 12.85 -12.82 -5.30
N PHE A 185 11.73 -13.54 -5.41
CA PHE A 185 10.96 -13.62 -6.65
C PHE A 185 10.48 -12.24 -7.12
N LEU A 186 9.88 -11.44 -6.24
CA LEU A 186 9.35 -10.11 -6.57
C LEU A 186 10.47 -9.15 -7.00
N PHE A 187 11.62 -9.21 -6.33
CA PHE A 187 12.82 -8.46 -6.69
C PHE A 187 13.38 -8.91 -8.05
N LEU A 188 13.58 -10.23 -8.23
CA LEU A 188 14.12 -10.78 -9.47
C LEU A 188 13.21 -10.46 -10.66
N ARG A 189 11.89 -10.58 -10.50
CA ARG A 189 10.91 -10.15 -11.51
C ARG A 189 11.14 -8.71 -11.97
N ARG A 190 11.43 -7.79 -11.02
CA ARG A 190 11.67 -6.38 -11.31
C ARG A 190 13.00 -6.13 -12.03
N VAL A 191 14.01 -6.94 -11.74
CA VAL A 191 15.35 -6.81 -12.34
C VAL A 191 15.41 -7.49 -13.71
N VAL A 192 14.86 -8.69 -13.84
CA VAL A 192 14.97 -9.50 -15.06
C VAL A 192 14.07 -8.98 -16.17
N LEU A 193 12.79 -8.68 -15.89
CA LEU A 193 11.84 -8.27 -16.93
C LEU A 193 12.16 -6.86 -17.46
N PRO A 194 12.52 -6.70 -18.76
CA PRO A 194 12.96 -5.41 -19.31
C PRO A 194 11.94 -4.29 -19.15
N ASN A 195 10.66 -4.59 -19.44
CA ASN A 195 9.57 -3.60 -19.37
C ASN A 195 9.38 -3.06 -17.94
N ILE A 196 9.51 -3.94 -16.94
CA ILE A 196 9.36 -3.55 -15.53
C ILE A 196 10.59 -2.77 -15.06
N ARG A 197 11.79 -3.22 -15.45
CA ARG A 197 13.05 -2.54 -15.14
C ARG A 197 13.10 -1.13 -15.71
N TYR A 198 12.57 -0.94 -16.91
CA TYR A 198 12.52 0.35 -17.60
C TYR A 198 11.69 1.39 -16.84
N ILE A 199 10.50 1.01 -16.36
CA ILE A 199 9.61 1.91 -15.61
C ILE A 199 9.97 2.02 -14.12
N SER A 200 10.91 1.19 -13.63
CA SER A 200 11.27 1.18 -12.22
C SER A 200 12.17 2.35 -11.82
N LEU A 201 11.87 2.90 -10.64
CA LEU A 201 12.61 3.99 -10.00
C LEU A 201 13.45 3.44 -8.83
N PRO A 202 14.51 4.15 -8.38
CA PRO A 202 15.27 3.75 -7.19
C PRO A 202 14.39 3.48 -5.95
N ALA A 203 13.33 4.26 -5.78
CA ALA A 203 12.33 4.10 -4.71
C ALA A 203 11.53 2.78 -4.77
N ASP A 204 11.56 2.05 -5.90
CA ASP A 204 10.95 0.72 -6.04
C ASP A 204 11.89 -0.42 -5.58
N TYR A 205 13.21 -0.19 -5.61
CA TYR A 205 14.21 -1.18 -5.21
C TYR A 205 14.57 -1.04 -3.74
N PHE A 206 14.68 0.20 -3.24
CA PHE A 206 15.09 0.49 -1.86
C PHE A 206 14.29 -0.29 -0.80
N PRO A 207 12.94 -0.20 -0.73
CA PRO A 207 12.19 -0.91 0.29
C PRO A 207 12.28 -2.44 0.14
N LEU A 208 12.38 -2.98 -1.07
CA LEU A 208 12.54 -4.42 -1.27
C LEU A 208 13.88 -4.90 -0.71
N LEU A 209 14.97 -4.17 -0.99
CA LEU A 209 16.31 -4.50 -0.47
C LEU A 209 16.41 -4.29 1.04
N LEU A 210 15.79 -3.23 1.57
CA LEU A 210 15.75 -2.96 3.01
C LEU A 210 15.00 -4.06 3.76
N ILE A 211 13.80 -4.43 3.29
CA ILE A 211 12.99 -5.51 3.88
C ILE A 211 13.71 -6.86 3.75
N PHE A 212 14.45 -7.09 2.66
CA PHE A 212 15.28 -8.29 2.51
C PHE A 212 16.40 -8.33 3.55
N GLY A 213 17.09 -7.22 3.78
CA GLY A 213 18.10 -7.09 4.83
C GLY A 213 17.53 -7.31 6.24
N ILE A 214 16.33 -6.78 6.52
CA ILE A 214 15.62 -7.00 7.79
C ILE A 214 15.30 -8.49 7.98
N GLY A 215 14.71 -9.14 6.97
CA GLY A 215 14.40 -10.57 7.02
C GLY A 215 15.65 -11.43 7.21
N LEU A 216 16.71 -11.14 6.43
CA LEU A 216 17.97 -11.87 6.49
C LEU A 216 18.65 -11.72 7.85
N THR A 217 18.76 -10.50 8.38
CA THR A 217 19.32 -10.27 9.72
C THR A 217 18.51 -10.96 10.81
N GLY A 218 17.17 -10.98 10.70
CA GLY A 218 16.28 -11.71 11.62
C GLY A 218 16.55 -13.22 11.66
N ILE A 219 16.65 -13.85 10.48
CA ILE A 219 16.95 -15.28 10.33
C ILE A 219 18.36 -15.58 10.86
N LEU A 220 19.35 -14.77 10.49
CA LEU A 220 20.73 -14.94 10.96
C LEU A 220 20.82 -14.85 12.50
N MET A 221 20.13 -13.89 13.11
CA MET A 221 20.08 -13.77 14.58
C MET A 221 19.53 -15.02 15.26
N ARG A 222 18.47 -15.60 14.71
CA ARG A 222 17.79 -16.74 15.32
C ARG A 222 18.55 -18.05 15.12
N TYR A 223 18.98 -18.34 13.90
CA TYR A 223 19.48 -19.66 13.53
C TYR A 223 21.01 -19.78 13.54
N VAL A 224 21.73 -18.69 13.24
CA VAL A 224 23.20 -18.70 13.11
C VAL A 224 23.85 -18.13 14.37
N PHE A 225 23.55 -16.88 14.71
CA PHE A 225 24.18 -16.19 15.84
C PHE A 225 23.55 -16.51 17.19
N ARG A 226 22.35 -17.12 17.19
CA ARG A 226 21.59 -17.53 18.37
C ARG A 226 21.56 -16.43 19.45
N ALA A 227 21.12 -15.24 19.04
CA ALA A 227 21.05 -14.09 19.92
C ALA A 227 20.16 -14.38 21.15
N ASP A 228 20.50 -13.79 22.30
CA ASP A 228 19.76 -13.97 23.54
C ASP A 228 18.36 -13.33 23.44
N VAL A 229 17.35 -14.18 23.24
CA VAL A 229 15.95 -13.77 23.09
C VAL A 229 15.39 -13.21 24.41
N VAL A 230 15.92 -13.62 25.57
CA VAL A 230 15.47 -13.11 26.88
C VAL A 230 15.92 -11.67 27.04
N ALA A 231 17.20 -11.39 26.78
CA ALA A 231 17.75 -10.02 26.82
C ALA A 231 17.05 -9.11 25.80
N ILE A 232 16.79 -9.62 24.59
CA ILE A 232 16.03 -8.88 23.56
C ILE A 232 14.60 -8.59 24.06
N LYS A 233 13.89 -9.59 24.61
CA LYS A 233 12.54 -9.41 25.14
C LYS A 233 12.50 -8.39 26.27
N GLN A 234 13.47 -8.42 27.19
CA GLN A 234 13.57 -7.43 28.27
C GLN A 234 13.70 -6.01 27.74
N LEU A 235 14.56 -5.78 26.74
CA LEU A 235 14.72 -4.49 26.10
C LEU A 235 13.42 -4.05 25.39
N THR A 236 12.86 -4.90 24.52
CA THR A 236 11.68 -4.54 23.71
C THR A 236 10.42 -4.36 24.56
N HIS A 237 10.24 -5.16 25.60
CA HIS A 237 9.18 -4.97 26.58
C HIS A 237 9.40 -3.66 27.35
N GLY A 238 10.64 -3.38 27.80
CA GLY A 238 11.00 -2.11 28.44
C GLY A 238 10.72 -0.90 27.56
N LEU A 239 10.93 -1.00 26.23
CA LEU A 239 10.54 0.05 25.29
C LEU A 239 9.03 0.28 25.28
N ALA A 240 8.24 -0.81 25.27
CA ALA A 240 6.78 -0.75 25.27
C ALA A 240 6.22 -0.19 26.60
N THR A 241 6.88 -0.45 27.74
CA THR A 241 6.49 0.04 29.07
C THR A 241 7.15 1.36 29.47
N PHE A 242 7.91 1.99 28.57
CA PHE A 242 8.68 3.23 28.84
C PHE A 242 9.69 3.13 29.99
N THR A 243 10.22 1.93 30.22
CA THR A 243 11.30 1.64 31.18
C THR A 243 12.42 0.86 30.48
N PRO A 244 13.04 1.41 29.42
CA PRO A 244 14.05 0.68 28.66
C PRO A 244 15.34 0.53 29.46
N ALA A 245 15.90 -0.67 29.47
CA ALA A 245 17.20 -0.96 30.06
C ALA A 245 18.01 -1.84 29.12
N ILE A 246 19.29 -1.49 28.95
CA ILE A 246 20.27 -2.34 28.26
C ILE A 246 21.26 -2.79 29.32
N LEU A 247 21.33 -4.10 29.54
CA LEU A 247 22.38 -4.72 30.32
C LEU A 247 23.60 -4.89 29.40
N ALA A 248 24.69 -4.21 29.72
CA ALA A 248 25.89 -4.17 28.88
C ALA A 248 26.44 -5.57 28.59
N GLY A 249 26.78 -5.85 27.33
CA GLY A 249 27.40 -7.11 26.90
C GLY A 249 26.44 -8.28 26.62
N GLN A 250 25.13 -8.13 26.83
CA GLN A 250 24.18 -9.24 26.65
C GLN A 250 23.61 -9.37 25.23
N ILE A 251 23.61 -8.28 24.44
CA ILE A 251 22.93 -8.24 23.14
C ILE A 251 23.96 -8.21 21.99
N SER A 252 23.84 -9.17 21.08
CA SER A 252 24.73 -9.30 19.92
C SER A 252 24.63 -8.10 18.95
N PRO A 253 25.74 -7.63 18.34
CA PRO A 253 25.74 -6.52 17.37
C PRO A 253 24.73 -6.66 16.22
N ILE A 254 24.45 -7.89 15.77
CA ILE A 254 23.48 -8.14 14.70
C ILE A 254 22.05 -7.71 15.06
N PHE A 255 21.69 -7.70 16.34
CA PHE A 255 20.42 -7.15 16.81
C PHE A 255 20.30 -5.65 16.55
N PHE A 256 21.36 -4.90 16.85
CA PHE A 256 21.37 -3.47 16.58
C PHE A 256 21.32 -3.16 15.08
N ILE A 257 21.95 -3.99 14.25
CA ILE A 257 21.78 -3.91 12.78
C ILE A 257 20.31 -4.13 12.41
N HIS A 258 19.68 -5.19 12.90
CA HIS A 258 18.30 -5.51 12.59
C HIS A 258 17.35 -4.38 13.02
N VAL A 259 17.43 -3.92 14.27
CA VAL A 259 16.59 -2.84 14.80
C VAL A 259 16.84 -1.53 14.06
N PHE A 260 18.09 -1.21 13.71
CA PHE A 260 18.40 -0.02 12.93
C PHE A 260 17.72 -0.07 11.55
N LEU A 261 17.78 -1.21 10.84
CA LEU A 261 17.10 -1.38 9.55
C LEU A 261 15.57 -1.28 9.69
N VAL A 262 14.99 -1.84 10.76
CA VAL A 262 13.56 -1.70 11.07
C VAL A 262 13.21 -0.23 11.34
N CYS A 263 14.02 0.49 12.10
CA CYS A 263 13.83 1.92 12.35
C CYS A 263 13.91 2.73 11.04
N ALA A 264 14.89 2.42 10.17
CA ALA A 264 14.99 3.02 8.85
C ALA A 264 13.75 2.75 7.99
N LEU A 265 13.20 1.52 8.05
CA LEU A 265 11.95 1.17 7.36
C LEU A 265 10.79 1.99 7.89
N LEU A 266 10.63 2.12 9.22
CA LEU A 266 9.56 2.89 9.85
C LEU A 266 9.63 4.38 9.50
N ILE A 267 10.84 4.97 9.55
CA ILE A 267 11.06 6.37 9.16
C ILE A 267 10.75 6.58 7.68
N TYR A 268 11.17 5.66 6.80
CA TYR A 268 10.92 5.75 5.36
C TYR A 268 9.45 5.50 4.98
N PHE A 269 8.73 4.69 5.76
CA PHE A 269 7.38 4.22 5.44
C PHE A 269 6.42 5.34 5.06
N PRO A 270 6.17 6.38 5.90
CA PRO A 270 5.17 7.40 5.62
C PRO A 270 5.48 8.26 4.39
N PHE A 271 6.74 8.30 3.94
CA PHE A 271 7.17 9.09 2.79
C PHE A 271 7.29 8.27 1.49
N SER A 272 6.92 6.99 1.52
CA SER A 272 7.19 6.06 0.43
C SER A 272 5.94 5.46 -0.21
N LYS A 273 6.14 4.54 -1.16
CA LYS A 273 5.07 3.73 -1.76
C LYS A 273 4.46 2.71 -0.79
N LEU A 274 5.07 2.49 0.39
CA LEU A 274 4.55 1.57 1.41
C LEU A 274 3.22 2.05 2.01
N MET A 275 2.92 3.35 1.91
CA MET A 275 1.64 3.91 2.32
C MET A 275 0.44 3.43 1.50
N HIS A 276 0.64 2.57 0.49
CA HIS A 276 -0.46 1.80 -0.11
C HIS A 276 -1.25 0.99 0.94
N MET A 277 -0.64 0.64 2.07
CA MET A 277 -1.30 0.01 3.23
C MET A 277 -2.56 0.77 3.66
N ALA A 278 -2.49 2.10 3.77
CA ALA A 278 -3.65 2.94 4.07
C ALA A 278 -4.33 3.46 2.80
N GLY A 279 -3.54 3.76 1.76
CA GLY A 279 -4.02 4.38 0.53
C GLY A 279 -5.08 3.55 -0.20
N VAL A 280 -5.09 2.22 -0.04
CA VAL A 280 -6.14 1.36 -0.60
C VAL A 280 -7.53 1.76 -0.13
N PHE A 281 -7.69 2.16 1.14
CA PHE A 281 -8.97 2.55 1.74
C PHE A 281 -9.39 3.97 1.36
N MET A 282 -8.42 4.83 1.02
CA MET A 282 -8.64 6.23 0.65
C MET A 282 -8.82 6.43 -0.86
N SER A 283 -8.88 5.35 -1.65
CA SER A 283 -8.98 5.41 -3.11
C SER A 283 -10.45 5.48 -3.57
N PRO A 284 -10.92 6.64 -4.11
CA PRO A 284 -12.30 6.80 -4.58
C PRO A 284 -12.72 5.79 -5.64
N THR A 285 -11.76 5.39 -6.46
CA THR A 285 -11.99 4.45 -7.55
C THR A 285 -12.30 3.04 -7.06
N ARG A 286 -11.92 2.70 -5.82
CA ARG A 286 -12.14 1.38 -5.22
C ARG A 286 -13.30 1.38 -4.22
N ASN A 287 -13.42 2.43 -3.41
CA ASN A 287 -14.32 2.51 -2.26
C ASN A 287 -15.69 3.17 -2.54
N MET A 288 -15.99 3.54 -3.80
CA MET A 288 -17.26 4.14 -4.18
C MET A 288 -18.25 3.15 -4.81
N ILE A 289 -19.54 3.44 -4.65
CA ILE A 289 -20.63 2.72 -5.30
C ILE A 289 -20.85 3.30 -6.70
N ASN A 290 -20.99 2.44 -7.70
CA ASN A 290 -21.41 2.81 -9.04
C ASN A 290 -22.94 3.01 -9.13
N ASN A 291 -23.40 4.19 -8.73
CA ASN A 291 -24.81 4.59 -8.80
C ASN A 291 -25.03 5.96 -9.44
N SER A 292 -24.08 6.45 -10.23
CA SER A 292 -24.19 7.76 -10.89
C SER A 292 -25.37 7.86 -11.85
N ARG A 293 -25.88 6.73 -12.37
CA ARG A 293 -27.10 6.65 -13.20
C ARG A 293 -28.39 6.40 -12.41
N MET A 294 -28.31 6.16 -11.11
CA MET A 294 -29.46 5.83 -10.25
C MET A 294 -29.81 6.94 -9.27
N VAL A 295 -28.81 7.75 -8.90
CA VAL A 295 -28.95 8.83 -7.92
C VAL A 295 -28.21 10.05 -8.46
N ARG A 296 -28.83 11.23 -8.35
CA ARG A 296 -28.17 12.50 -8.64
C ARG A 296 -27.17 12.81 -7.52
N HIS A 297 -25.89 12.90 -7.86
CA HIS A 297 -24.84 13.34 -6.93
C HIS A 297 -24.60 14.83 -7.16
N ILE A 298 -24.87 15.64 -6.15
CA ILE A 298 -24.59 17.07 -6.20
C ILE A 298 -23.16 17.25 -5.67
N ASN A 299 -22.32 17.89 -6.47
CA ASN A 299 -20.97 18.23 -6.05
C ASN A 299 -21.06 19.26 -4.91
N PRO A 300 -20.50 18.99 -3.71
CA PRO A 300 -20.52 19.95 -2.59
C PRO A 300 -19.85 21.28 -2.90
N TRP A 301 -19.04 21.34 -3.95
CA TRP A 301 -18.31 22.52 -4.40
C TRP A 301 -19.06 23.34 -5.45
N ASN A 302 -20.27 22.92 -5.84
CA ASN A 302 -21.11 23.75 -6.71
C ASN A 302 -21.61 24.95 -5.91
N ASP A 303 -21.24 26.16 -6.35
CA ASP A 303 -21.76 27.39 -5.77
C ASP A 303 -23.28 27.47 -6.01
N PRO A 304 -24.12 27.49 -4.96
CA PRO A 304 -25.56 27.58 -5.10
C PRO A 304 -26.03 28.89 -5.75
N ASN A 305 -25.19 29.92 -5.77
CA ASN A 305 -25.48 31.20 -6.41
C ASN A 305 -25.33 31.15 -7.93
N ILE A 306 -24.58 30.17 -8.46
CA ILE A 306 -24.48 29.93 -9.90
C ILE A 306 -25.80 29.29 -10.35
N LYS A 307 -26.72 30.14 -10.79
CA LYS A 307 -27.99 29.69 -11.37
C LYS A 307 -27.72 29.01 -12.71
N PRO A 308 -28.35 27.86 -12.99
CA PRO A 308 -28.24 27.24 -14.30
C PRO A 308 -28.72 28.23 -15.37
N HIS A 309 -27.90 28.44 -16.39
CA HIS A 309 -28.28 29.23 -17.56
C HIS A 309 -29.29 28.39 -18.35
N SER A 310 -30.55 28.80 -18.30
CA SER A 310 -31.62 28.05 -18.96
C SER A 310 -31.46 28.18 -20.48
N TYR A 311 -31.93 27.19 -21.24
CA TYR A 311 -31.95 27.31 -22.70
C TYR A 311 -32.69 28.57 -23.13
N ALA A 312 -33.80 28.92 -22.48
CA ALA A 312 -34.53 30.15 -22.79
C ALA A 312 -33.68 31.42 -22.58
N SER A 313 -32.85 31.47 -21.54
CA SER A 313 -31.92 32.59 -21.28
C SER A 313 -30.77 32.62 -22.29
N TYR A 314 -30.21 31.45 -22.62
CA TYR A 314 -29.20 31.29 -23.66
C TYR A 314 -29.73 31.74 -25.02
N GLU A 315 -30.94 31.29 -25.36
CA GLU A 315 -31.61 31.68 -26.57
C GLU A 315 -31.90 33.19 -26.58
N ASP A 316 -32.40 33.79 -25.49
CA ASP A 316 -32.61 35.24 -25.42
C ASP A 316 -31.30 36.04 -25.64
N GLU A 317 -30.15 35.54 -25.17
CA GLU A 317 -28.85 36.19 -25.32
C GLU A 317 -28.22 36.00 -26.71
N PHE A 318 -28.41 34.82 -27.32
CA PHE A 318 -27.68 34.43 -28.53
C PHE A 318 -28.57 34.20 -29.76
N ARG A 319 -29.89 34.48 -29.69
CA ARG A 319 -30.87 34.18 -30.76
C ARG A 319 -30.41 34.68 -32.13
N GLU A 320 -29.92 35.91 -32.20
CA GLU A 320 -29.51 36.53 -33.46
C GLU A 320 -28.37 35.75 -34.13
N PHE A 321 -27.36 35.36 -33.34
CA PHE A 321 -26.26 34.53 -33.82
C PHE A 321 -26.71 33.11 -34.19
N MET A 322 -27.66 32.55 -33.44
CA MET A 322 -28.22 31.22 -33.72
C MET A 322 -28.98 31.20 -35.04
N VAL A 323 -29.86 32.17 -35.27
CA VAL A 323 -30.58 32.31 -36.55
C VAL A 323 -29.61 32.58 -37.69
N GLY A 324 -28.62 33.46 -37.48
CA GLY A 324 -27.58 33.75 -38.48
C GLY A 324 -26.68 32.54 -38.81
N ALA A 325 -26.68 31.50 -37.98
CA ALA A 325 -25.95 30.25 -38.17
C ALA A 325 -26.86 29.07 -38.55
N ASP A 326 -28.11 29.32 -38.95
CA ASP A 326 -29.13 28.31 -39.29
C ASP A 326 -29.40 27.30 -38.15
N ILE A 327 -29.22 27.72 -36.90
CA ILE A 327 -29.54 26.92 -35.71
C ILE A 327 -31.02 27.13 -35.35
N PRO A 328 -31.82 26.06 -35.17
CA PRO A 328 -33.22 26.17 -34.77
C PRO A 328 -33.41 26.91 -33.44
N VAL A 329 -34.41 27.80 -33.39
CA VAL A 329 -34.82 28.60 -32.21
C VAL A 329 -36.31 28.36 -31.91
N GLU A 330 -36.71 28.47 -30.65
CA GLU A 330 -38.10 28.32 -30.20
C GLU A 330 -38.88 29.65 -30.20
N LYS A 331 -38.18 30.77 -30.02
CA LYS A 331 -38.75 32.13 -29.99
C LYS A 331 -38.40 32.89 -31.27
N GLU A 332 -39.33 33.71 -31.75
CA GLU A 332 -39.08 34.61 -32.88
C GLU A 332 -38.04 35.69 -32.53
N LEU A 333 -37.32 36.19 -33.54
CA LEU A 333 -36.38 37.30 -33.34
C LEU A 333 -37.11 38.52 -32.80
N PRO A 334 -36.56 39.22 -31.78
CA PRO A 334 -37.14 40.49 -31.35
C PRO A 334 -37.15 41.46 -32.53
N ALA A 335 -38.24 42.22 -32.68
CA ALA A 335 -38.33 43.23 -33.72
C ALA A 335 -37.16 44.22 -33.59
N GLN A 336 -36.44 44.46 -34.70
CA GLN A 336 -35.36 45.44 -34.70
C GLN A 336 -35.93 46.80 -34.27
N PRO A 337 -35.28 47.52 -33.33
CA PRO A 337 -35.70 48.87 -33.02
C PRO A 337 -35.69 49.68 -34.31
N ALA A 338 -36.78 50.41 -34.56
CA ALA A 338 -36.90 51.27 -35.73
C ALA A 338 -35.70 52.22 -35.73
N ALA A 339 -34.95 52.23 -36.83
CA ALA A 339 -33.84 53.15 -37.01
C ALA A 339 -34.35 54.59 -36.85
N GLU A 340 -33.78 55.32 -35.88
CA GLU A 340 -33.96 56.78 -35.78
C GLU A 340 -33.29 57.51 -36.95
#